data_AF-A0A350NTZ7-F1
#
_entry.id   AF-A0A350NTZ7-F1
#
_cell.length_a   1.000
_cell.length_b   1.000
_cell.length_c   1.000
_cell.angle_alpha   90.00
_cell.angle_beta   90.00
_cell.angle_gamma   90.00
#
_symmetry.space_group_name_H-M   'P 1'
#
loop_
_entity.id
_entity.type
_entity.pdbx_description
1 polymer ?
#
loop_
_entity_poly.entity_id
_entity_poly.type
_entity_poly.pdbx_seq_one_letter_code
_entity_poly.pdbx_strand_id
1 'polypeptide(L)'
;MSIQILLRGLCTTLTLAVVCGACGQLGTTFPTDHRTMQTPPPATGVWFVPNEGQWNSEVNAAARVHGGDLWLTDHGWKIAMLGPGYDAIGRHETPVGPLTQFVLEAQWVGANAVEATPEFQNPAPHHVSFFKGDNPIHWAAGVQPAGRFKQHQVWTGVTLVMNGQLGRTDRVKYDWVVAPGADPNQIATRYGGMETLLLDDGSLRHVVGPSVGEGSEKTGVWGQLVEQAPFAYQMNGSILEEVDCSYRLESTEDGATQISFDMGPYDVTRTLIIDPEIEFASFVGSSADSWGFTAAYDNDGRLIGGSGVRGAGYPTTAGAFDATFNGIEGDFDFGISVFSSDDTTLEYSTYLGGTQTEYPHSIVTNEAGDIYVMGTSGSFDFPTTIDAFQADFNGGPSIDLGVNSFYGSFDAGCDIVVSKINGTTGALDASTFVGGTDNDGLNLGAKLNYNYGDVCRGEINVDGTGDIWVASSTRSADFPMVQAFDPALNGTCDAVVFRLNETLEELEFSSYFGGNDDDAAFGIQFAANTDGLAYFTGGTKSNDLPSTPGAYQPDLAGDVDGYIAAVDYSGPFPALSVVTYFGTDDYDQAYFV
;
A
#
# COMPACT_ATOMS: atom_id res chain seq x y z
N MET A 1 6.85 -7.77 -29.29
CA MET A 1 5.45 -7.56 -29.69
C MET A 1 4.80 -6.93 -28.47
N SER A 2 4.66 -5.61 -28.47
CA SER A 2 4.36 -4.83 -27.25
C SER A 2 2.88 -4.98 -26.89
N ILE A 3 2.60 -5.66 -25.79
CA ILE A 3 1.27 -5.70 -25.19
C ILE A 3 1.14 -4.41 -24.37
N GLN A 4 0.41 -3.45 -24.95
CA GLN A 4 -0.12 -2.30 -24.22
C GLN A 4 -1.21 -2.83 -23.27
N ILE A 5 -0.93 -2.82 -21.96
CA ILE A 5 -1.98 -2.87 -20.96
C ILE A 5 -2.67 -1.50 -20.99
N LEU A 6 -3.93 -1.51 -21.38
CA LEU A 6 -4.78 -0.35 -21.50
C LEU A 6 -5.22 0.10 -20.10
N LEU A 7 -4.36 0.83 -19.39
CA LEU A 7 -4.75 1.60 -18.21
C LEU A 7 -5.67 2.74 -18.68
N ARG A 8 -6.98 2.50 -18.66
CA ARG A 8 -7.96 3.59 -18.61
C ARG A 8 -8.05 4.08 -17.16
N GLY A 9 -7.01 4.77 -16.72
CA GLY A 9 -7.06 5.64 -15.54
C GLY A 9 -7.15 7.06 -16.04
N LEU A 10 -8.33 7.68 -15.94
CA LEU A 10 -8.44 9.13 -16.05
C LEU A 10 -7.59 9.73 -14.93
N CYS A 11 -6.49 10.34 -15.35
CA CYS A 11 -5.61 11.10 -14.50
C CYS A 11 -6.34 12.41 -14.15
N THR A 12 -6.90 12.52 -12.94
CA THR A 12 -7.54 13.76 -12.49
C THR A 12 -6.85 14.28 -11.24
N THR A 13 -6.15 15.39 -11.45
CA THR A 13 -5.26 16.08 -10.54
C THR A 13 -6.07 16.92 -9.54
N LEU A 14 -5.84 16.84 -8.22
CA LEU A 14 -6.07 18.04 -7.39
C LEU A 14 -5.08 19.09 -7.88
N THR A 15 -5.59 20.08 -8.61
CA THR A 15 -4.85 21.28 -8.95
C THR A 15 -5.63 22.44 -8.37
N LEU A 16 -5.10 23.08 -7.33
CA LEU A 16 -5.52 24.42 -6.97
C LEU A 16 -4.92 25.40 -7.99
N ALA A 17 -5.36 25.30 -9.25
CA ALA A 17 -4.93 26.20 -10.31
C ALA A 17 -5.75 27.49 -10.23
N VAL A 18 -5.11 28.57 -9.79
CA VAL A 18 -5.62 29.92 -10.05
C VAL A 18 -5.37 30.23 -11.52
N VAL A 19 -6.31 29.86 -12.40
CA VAL A 19 -6.30 30.31 -13.79
C VAL A 19 -7.15 31.57 -13.88
N CYS A 20 -6.52 32.73 -13.75
CA CYS A 20 -7.15 33.99 -14.14
C CYS A 20 -7.11 34.09 -15.68
N GLY A 21 -8.17 33.61 -16.33
CA GLY A 21 -8.29 33.63 -17.79
C GLY A 21 -9.49 34.47 -18.24
N ALA A 22 -9.22 35.65 -18.79
CA ALA A 22 -10.19 36.36 -19.64
C ALA A 22 -9.83 36.08 -21.11
N CYS A 23 -10.79 35.58 -21.90
CA CYS A 23 -10.65 35.46 -23.36
C CYS A 23 -11.64 36.39 -24.07
N GLY A 24 -11.14 37.20 -24.99
CA GLY A 24 -11.93 38.01 -25.92
C GLY A 24 -11.02 38.78 -26.90
N GLN A 25 -10.96 38.31 -28.15
CA GLN A 25 -10.15 38.87 -29.24
C GLN A 25 -10.57 40.31 -29.63
N LEU A 26 -9.59 41.21 -29.74
CA LEU A 26 -9.23 42.01 -30.94
C LEU A 26 -8.40 43.23 -30.54
N GLY A 27 -7.13 43.26 -30.96
CA GLY A 27 -6.33 44.47 -31.13
C GLY A 27 -5.69 45.07 -29.88
N THR A 28 -4.38 45.29 -29.99
CA THR A 28 -3.47 46.01 -29.07
C THR A 28 -2.90 45.20 -27.90
N THR A 29 -1.58 45.07 -27.95
CA THR A 29 -0.70 44.41 -26.99
C THR A 29 -0.74 45.09 -25.63
N PHE A 30 -1.18 44.38 -24.59
CA PHE A 30 -0.81 44.69 -23.20
C PHE A 30 0.10 43.58 -22.66
N PRO A 31 1.08 43.90 -21.81
CA PRO A 31 2.00 42.90 -21.27
C PRO A 31 1.25 41.99 -20.30
N THR A 32 1.27 40.69 -20.57
CA THR A 32 0.84 39.63 -19.66
C THR A 32 1.87 39.49 -18.54
N ASP A 33 1.64 40.10 -17.38
CA ASP A 33 2.34 39.72 -16.14
C ASP A 33 1.29 39.42 -15.07
N HIS A 34 0.62 38.28 -15.24
CA HIS A 34 -0.27 37.73 -14.22
C HIS A 34 0.58 36.89 -13.26
N ARG A 35 0.97 37.48 -12.13
CA ARG A 35 1.59 36.76 -11.01
C ARG A 35 0.71 36.87 -9.79
N THR A 36 0.12 35.74 -9.41
CA THR A 36 -0.59 35.54 -8.14
C THR A 36 0.34 35.86 -6.99
N MET A 37 -0.18 36.50 -5.94
CA MET A 37 0.59 36.69 -4.72
C MET A 37 0.84 35.32 -4.08
N GLN A 38 2.09 34.86 -4.06
CA GLN A 38 2.48 33.68 -3.32
C GLN A 38 2.94 34.13 -1.92
N THR A 39 2.19 33.74 -0.89
CA THR A 39 2.76 33.63 0.46
C THR A 39 3.89 32.61 0.42
N PRO A 40 4.98 32.77 1.21
CA PRO A 40 6.08 31.81 1.21
C PRO A 40 5.55 30.39 1.37
N PRO A 41 5.96 29.43 0.51
CA PRO A 41 5.47 28.06 0.61
C PRO A 41 5.83 27.47 1.97
N PRO A 42 4.95 26.62 2.56
CA PRO A 42 5.30 25.88 3.75
C PRO A 42 6.54 25.01 3.48
N ALA A 43 7.29 24.66 4.54
CA ALA A 43 8.21 23.52 4.46
C ALA A 43 7.44 22.32 3.90
N THR A 44 8.04 21.54 3.00
CA THR A 44 7.43 20.41 2.25
C THR A 44 6.24 19.77 2.98
N GLY A 45 5.07 19.75 2.32
CA GLY A 45 3.80 19.26 2.87
C GLY A 45 2.89 20.32 3.51
N VAL A 46 1.71 19.90 3.92
CA VAL A 46 0.75 20.64 4.75
C VAL A 46 0.90 20.15 6.19
N TRP A 47 1.04 21.09 7.13
CA TRP A 47 1.26 20.80 8.54
C TRP A 47 0.11 21.35 9.38
N PHE A 48 -0.53 20.49 10.18
CA PHE A 48 -1.60 20.86 11.10
C PHE A 48 -1.00 21.34 12.42
N VAL A 49 -1.18 22.62 12.72
CA VAL A 49 -0.68 23.24 13.94
C VAL A 49 -1.80 23.24 14.99
N PRO A 50 -1.63 22.56 16.15
CA PRO A 50 -2.60 22.58 17.23
C PRO A 50 -2.87 23.99 17.76
N ASN A 51 -4.12 24.29 18.14
CA ASN A 51 -4.44 25.55 18.80
C ASN A 51 -4.12 25.50 20.30
N GLU A 52 -3.08 26.22 20.72
CA GLU A 52 -2.68 26.40 22.12
C GLU A 52 -3.10 27.78 22.67
N GLY A 53 -4.03 28.47 21.99
CA GLY A 53 -4.56 29.80 22.36
C GLY A 53 -4.22 30.91 21.36
N GLN A 54 -3.40 30.63 20.35
CA GLN A 54 -3.00 31.59 19.32
C GLN A 54 -4.10 31.92 18.30
N TRP A 55 -5.22 31.20 18.30
CA TRP A 55 -6.42 31.44 17.49
C TRP A 55 -7.69 31.43 18.34
N ASN A 56 -8.83 31.74 17.70
CA ASN A 56 -10.15 31.63 18.33
C ASN A 56 -10.35 30.20 18.87
N SER A 57 -11.03 30.05 20.01
CA SER A 57 -11.31 28.77 20.63
C SER A 57 -12.16 27.82 19.79
N GLU A 58 -12.82 28.32 18.73
CA GLU A 58 -13.51 27.45 17.75
C GLU A 58 -12.55 26.60 16.89
N VAL A 59 -11.26 26.97 16.84
CA VAL A 59 -10.25 26.33 15.99
C VAL A 59 -9.54 25.24 16.78
N ASN A 60 -9.56 24.02 16.28
CA ASN A 60 -8.78 22.89 16.83
C ASN A 60 -7.36 22.90 16.28
N ALA A 61 -7.23 23.13 14.98
CA ALA A 61 -5.96 23.19 14.28
C ALA A 61 -6.02 24.15 13.10
N ALA A 62 -4.88 24.70 12.72
CA ALA A 62 -4.74 25.44 11.48
C ALA A 62 -3.61 24.88 10.63
N ALA A 63 -3.78 24.91 9.32
CA ALA A 63 -2.75 24.48 8.37
C ALA A 63 -2.61 25.50 7.24
N ARG A 64 -1.38 25.68 6.76
CA ARG A 64 -1.12 26.51 5.57
C ARG A 64 -1.22 25.63 4.34
N VAL A 65 -2.06 26.04 3.39
CA VAL A 65 -2.28 25.37 2.10
C VAL A 65 -1.92 26.33 0.97
N HIS A 66 -1.73 25.82 -0.25
CA HIS A 66 -1.54 26.70 -1.40
C HIS A 66 -2.73 27.67 -1.53
N GLY A 67 -2.47 28.97 -1.66
CA GLY A 67 -3.52 29.99 -1.84
C GLY A 67 -4.32 30.40 -0.59
N GLY A 68 -4.05 29.86 0.60
CA GLY A 68 -4.81 30.23 1.78
C GLY A 68 -4.38 29.59 3.11
N ASP A 69 -5.16 29.87 4.15
CA ASP A 69 -5.04 29.26 5.47
C ASP A 69 -6.30 28.40 5.73
N LEU A 70 -6.10 27.12 6.07
CA LEU A 70 -7.13 26.17 6.47
C LEU A 70 -7.27 26.21 8.00
N TRP A 71 -8.50 26.28 8.49
CA TRP A 71 -8.84 26.14 9.91
C TRP A 71 -9.81 24.98 10.09
N LEU A 72 -9.46 24.09 11.01
CA LEU A 72 -10.24 22.94 11.41
C LEU A 72 -10.98 23.28 12.70
N THR A 73 -12.26 22.92 12.77
CA THR A 73 -13.17 23.19 13.89
C THR A 73 -13.95 21.92 14.22
N ASP A 74 -14.68 21.91 15.34
CA ASP A 74 -15.58 20.80 15.68
C ASP A 74 -16.78 20.66 14.73
N HIS A 75 -17.02 21.65 13.87
CA HIS A 75 -18.18 21.74 13.00
C HIS A 75 -17.84 21.74 11.51
N GLY A 76 -16.59 21.46 11.15
CA GLY A 76 -16.13 21.53 9.78
C GLY A 76 -14.84 22.29 9.62
N TRP A 77 -14.62 22.80 8.42
CA TRP A 77 -13.40 23.50 8.07
C TRP A 77 -13.66 24.77 7.28
N LYS A 78 -12.73 25.71 7.41
CA LYS A 78 -12.76 27.02 6.74
C LYS A 78 -11.46 27.24 6.00
N ILE A 79 -11.51 27.78 4.79
CA ILE A 79 -10.32 28.22 4.06
C ILE A 79 -10.47 29.70 3.73
N ALA A 80 -9.56 30.54 4.22
CA ALA A 80 -9.47 31.92 3.73
C ALA A 80 -8.52 31.99 2.54
N MET A 81 -9.00 32.59 1.46
CA MET A 81 -8.24 32.88 0.26
C MET A 81 -8.11 34.39 0.09
N LEU A 82 -6.91 34.83 -0.31
CA LEU A 82 -6.64 36.24 -0.61
C LEU A 82 -7.15 36.57 -2.02
N GLY A 83 -7.99 37.59 -2.12
CA GLY A 83 -8.57 38.09 -3.37
C GLY A 83 -7.86 39.33 -3.92
N PRO A 84 -8.51 40.10 -4.81
CA PRO A 84 -7.94 41.31 -5.43
C PRO A 84 -7.40 42.34 -4.42
N GLY A 85 -6.30 43.01 -4.80
CA GLY A 85 -5.64 44.06 -4.03
C GLY A 85 -4.53 43.54 -3.11
N TYR A 86 -4.60 42.28 -2.71
CA TYR A 86 -3.54 41.62 -1.95
C TYR A 86 -2.28 41.39 -2.80
N ASP A 87 -2.43 41.19 -4.10
CA ASP A 87 -1.31 41.09 -5.06
C ASP A 87 -0.37 42.30 -5.03
N ALA A 88 -0.93 43.51 -4.87
CA ALA A 88 -0.15 44.74 -4.73
C ALA A 88 0.68 44.75 -3.44
N ILE A 89 0.13 44.23 -2.34
CA ILE A 89 0.86 44.12 -1.07
C ILE A 89 2.09 43.22 -1.22
N GLY A 90 1.95 42.09 -1.91
CA GLY A 90 3.08 41.19 -2.18
C GLY A 90 4.17 41.81 -3.05
N ARG A 91 3.82 42.79 -3.89
CA ARG A 91 4.77 43.60 -4.67
C ARG A 91 5.32 44.80 -3.91
N HIS A 92 4.96 44.99 -2.64
CA HIS A 92 5.24 46.19 -1.86
C HIS A 92 4.70 47.49 -2.50
N GLU A 93 3.58 47.38 -3.22
CA GLU A 93 2.85 48.47 -3.83
C GLU A 93 1.66 48.89 -2.96
N THR A 94 1.16 50.11 -3.17
CA THR A 94 -0.10 50.54 -2.56
C THR A 94 -1.27 49.93 -3.32
N PRO A 95 -2.16 49.15 -2.69
CA PRO A 95 -3.33 48.59 -3.35
C PRO A 95 -4.23 49.69 -3.91
N VAL A 96 -4.67 49.52 -5.16
CA VAL A 96 -5.68 50.38 -5.77
C VAL A 96 -7.04 49.70 -5.60
N GLY A 97 -7.80 50.12 -4.58
CA GLY A 97 -9.12 49.55 -4.26
C GLY A 97 -9.14 48.76 -2.95
N PRO A 98 -10.30 48.18 -2.58
CA PRO A 98 -10.44 47.41 -1.35
C PRO A 98 -9.68 46.08 -1.42
N LEU A 99 -9.09 45.68 -0.30
CA LEU A 99 -8.57 44.34 -0.11
C LEU A 99 -9.72 43.37 0.09
N THR A 100 -9.83 42.36 -0.77
CA THR A 100 -10.90 41.36 -0.70
C THR A 100 -10.35 40.04 -0.20
N GLN A 101 -11.06 39.36 0.70
CA GLN A 101 -10.80 37.98 1.11
C GLN A 101 -12.07 37.16 0.90
N PHE A 102 -11.88 35.91 0.53
CA PHE A 102 -12.97 34.94 0.40
C PHE A 102 -12.78 33.87 1.47
N VAL A 103 -13.85 33.53 2.17
CA VAL A 103 -13.86 32.40 3.12
C VAL A 103 -14.74 31.33 2.51
N LEU A 104 -14.13 30.19 2.24
CA LEU A 104 -14.82 28.96 1.91
C LEU A 104 -15.14 28.25 3.22
N GLU A 105 -16.35 27.76 3.35
CA GLU A 105 -16.80 27.09 4.55
C GLU A 105 -17.49 25.78 4.18
N ALA A 106 -16.97 24.69 4.74
CA ALA A 106 -17.57 23.38 4.74
C ALA A 106 -18.04 23.09 6.17
N GLN A 107 -19.35 22.91 6.34
CA GLN A 107 -19.96 22.68 7.64
C GLN A 107 -20.45 21.23 7.75
N TRP A 108 -20.02 20.51 8.76
CA TRP A 108 -20.52 19.16 9.05
C TRP A 108 -21.90 19.26 9.69
N VAL A 109 -22.92 18.87 8.93
CA VAL A 109 -24.33 18.98 9.33
C VAL A 109 -24.62 17.92 10.38
N GLY A 110 -25.07 18.35 11.56
CA GLY A 110 -25.41 17.45 12.66
C GLY A 110 -24.21 16.90 13.44
N ALA A 111 -23.01 17.46 13.25
CA ALA A 111 -21.82 17.02 13.98
C ALA A 111 -21.94 17.19 15.51
N ASN A 112 -21.40 16.23 16.25
CA ASN A 112 -21.41 16.19 17.71
C ASN A 112 -20.17 16.88 18.30
N ALA A 113 -20.19 18.21 18.34
CA ALA A 113 -19.07 19.00 18.88
C ALA A 113 -18.81 18.82 20.39
N VAL A 114 -19.67 18.12 21.13
CA VAL A 114 -19.44 17.87 22.56
C VAL A 114 -18.50 16.68 22.78
N GLU A 115 -18.63 15.64 21.95
CA GLU A 115 -17.82 14.42 22.03
C GLU A 115 -16.65 14.42 21.05
N ALA A 116 -16.64 15.36 20.09
CA ALA A 116 -15.59 15.41 19.10
C ALA A 116 -14.23 15.74 19.74
N THR A 117 -13.21 14.92 19.47
CA THR A 117 -11.87 15.11 20.05
C THR A 117 -10.80 15.08 18.97
N PRO A 118 -9.96 16.13 18.87
CA PRO A 118 -8.84 16.14 17.95
C PRO A 118 -7.68 15.27 18.45
N GLU A 119 -7.04 14.55 17.53
CA GLU A 119 -5.78 13.82 17.73
C GLU A 119 -4.78 14.23 16.66
N PHE A 120 -3.51 14.35 17.04
CA PHE A 120 -2.41 14.75 16.18
C PHE A 120 -1.38 13.63 16.08
N GLN A 121 -1.04 13.21 14.86
CA GLN A 121 -0.11 12.12 14.58
C GLN A 121 0.99 12.60 13.61
N ASN A 122 2.11 11.87 13.57
CA ASN A 122 3.29 12.20 12.75
C ASN A 122 3.86 13.60 13.10
N PRO A 123 4.43 13.78 14.30
CA PRO A 123 4.89 15.09 14.76
C PRO A 123 5.99 15.64 13.86
N ALA A 124 5.90 16.93 13.53
CA ALA A 124 6.85 17.59 12.67
C ALA A 124 8.24 17.66 13.32
N PRO A 125 9.33 17.64 12.52
CA PRO A 125 10.70 17.77 13.04
C PRO A 125 11.04 19.21 13.50
N HIS A 126 10.08 20.12 13.48
CA HIS A 126 10.26 21.54 13.80
C HIS A 126 9.17 22.04 14.75
N HIS A 127 9.42 23.21 15.35
CA HIS A 127 8.48 23.88 16.24
C HIS A 127 8.20 25.30 15.73
N VAL A 128 6.99 25.79 16.01
CA VAL A 128 6.54 27.14 15.64
C VAL A 128 6.14 27.92 16.87
N SER A 129 6.40 29.23 16.85
CA SER A 129 6.00 30.14 17.92
C SER A 129 5.23 31.32 17.34
N PHE A 130 4.13 31.68 17.98
CA PHE A 130 3.23 32.76 17.61
C PHE A 130 3.24 33.82 18.71
N PHE A 131 3.64 35.04 18.36
CA PHE A 131 3.59 36.20 19.26
C PHE A 131 2.73 37.28 18.61
N LYS A 132 1.41 37.11 18.70
CA LYS A 132 0.42 37.97 18.02
C LYS A 132 -0.03 39.11 18.92
N GLY A 133 0.26 40.34 18.52
CA GLY A 133 -0.16 41.55 19.25
C GLY A 133 0.50 41.69 20.63
N ASP A 134 -0.06 42.55 21.46
CA ASP A 134 0.42 42.90 22.81
C ASP A 134 -0.24 42.09 23.93
N ASN A 135 -1.21 41.22 23.62
CA ASN A 135 -1.88 40.35 24.59
C ASN A 135 -1.22 38.96 24.63
N PRO A 136 -0.53 38.58 25.72
CA PRO A 136 0.16 37.29 25.83
C PRO A 136 -0.76 36.07 25.80
N ILE A 137 -2.07 36.23 25.99
CA ILE A 137 -3.03 35.12 25.89
C ILE A 137 -3.11 34.57 24.45
N HIS A 138 -2.77 35.39 23.46
CA HIS A 138 -2.70 34.97 22.05
C HIS A 138 -1.30 34.51 21.64
N TRP A 139 -0.40 34.32 22.60
CA TRP A 139 0.95 33.83 22.35
C TRP A 139 1.02 32.33 22.62
N ALA A 140 1.67 31.60 21.72
CA ALA A 140 1.96 30.19 21.87
C ALA A 140 3.42 29.97 21.47
N ALA A 141 4.18 29.23 22.26
CA ALA A 141 5.62 29.07 22.05
C ALA A 141 5.99 27.59 22.01
N GLY A 142 6.75 27.21 21.00
CA GLY A 142 7.19 25.82 20.84
C GLY A 142 6.06 24.86 20.49
N VAL A 143 5.04 25.31 19.75
CA VAL A 143 3.97 24.44 19.25
C VAL A 143 4.57 23.48 18.25
N GLN A 144 4.34 22.17 18.40
CA GLN A 144 4.80 21.15 17.46
C GLN A 144 3.67 20.82 16.47
N PRO A 145 3.83 21.12 15.17
CA PRO A 145 2.86 20.72 14.15
C PRO A 145 2.82 19.20 13.95
N ALA A 146 1.80 18.72 13.26
CA ALA A 146 1.58 17.31 12.96
C ALA A 146 1.27 17.10 11.47
N GLY A 147 1.74 15.99 10.93
CA GLY A 147 1.52 15.61 9.53
C GLY A 147 0.13 15.03 9.26
N ARG A 148 -0.51 14.49 10.30
CA ARG A 148 -1.86 13.90 10.25
C ARG A 148 -2.71 14.42 11.39
N PHE A 149 -3.95 14.78 11.08
CA PHE A 149 -4.96 15.24 12.02
C PHE A 149 -6.15 14.27 11.98
N LYS A 150 -6.62 13.83 13.15
CA LYS A 150 -7.87 13.08 13.27
C LYS A 150 -8.86 13.85 14.13
N GLN A 151 -10.12 13.89 13.71
CA GLN A 151 -11.22 14.34 14.55
C GLN A 151 -12.09 13.12 14.83
N HIS A 152 -12.01 12.60 16.05
CA HIS A 152 -12.88 11.51 16.49
C HIS A 152 -14.28 12.01 16.76
N GLN A 153 -15.26 11.13 16.64
CA GLN A 153 -16.66 11.40 17.01
C GLN A 153 -17.23 12.68 16.35
N VAL A 154 -16.87 12.94 15.08
CA VAL A 154 -17.50 14.04 14.29
C VAL A 154 -19.01 13.82 14.27
N TRP A 155 -19.41 12.58 14.02
CA TRP A 155 -20.70 12.02 14.42
C TRP A 155 -20.42 10.81 15.30
N THR A 156 -21.44 10.31 16.01
CA THR A 156 -21.27 9.14 16.88
C THR A 156 -20.72 7.95 16.09
N GLY A 157 -19.50 7.52 16.42
CA GLY A 157 -18.80 6.43 15.75
C GLY A 157 -18.17 6.78 14.39
N VAL A 158 -18.10 8.06 14.00
CA VAL A 158 -17.47 8.50 12.75
C VAL A 158 -16.26 9.39 13.04
N THR A 159 -15.13 9.04 12.44
CA THR A 159 -13.86 9.76 12.58
C THR A 159 -13.44 10.34 11.24
N LEU A 160 -13.09 11.62 11.23
CA LEU A 160 -12.37 12.23 10.13
C LEU A 160 -10.88 11.96 10.30
N VAL A 161 -10.23 11.58 9.21
CA VAL A 161 -8.77 11.53 9.11
C VAL A 161 -8.35 12.50 8.02
N MET A 162 -7.39 13.38 8.30
CA MET A 162 -6.79 14.29 7.32
C MET A 162 -5.28 14.12 7.29
N ASN A 163 -4.72 13.93 6.09
CA ASN A 163 -3.29 13.76 5.85
C ASN A 163 -2.75 14.92 4.99
N GLY A 164 -1.72 15.59 5.52
CA GLY A 164 -1.04 16.71 4.85
C GLY A 164 0.35 16.36 4.32
N GLN A 165 0.88 15.16 4.59
CA GLN A 165 2.26 14.78 4.27
C GLN A 165 2.43 13.98 2.98
N LEU A 166 1.49 14.03 2.03
CA LEU A 166 1.61 13.32 0.74
C LEU A 166 2.58 13.96 -0.28
N GLY A 167 3.68 14.57 0.20
CA GLY A 167 4.76 15.07 -0.65
C GLY A 167 4.43 16.28 -1.52
N ARG A 168 3.25 16.87 -1.36
CA ARG A 168 2.78 18.03 -2.12
C ARG A 168 2.12 19.07 -1.20
N THR A 169 2.45 20.35 -1.41
CA THR A 169 1.94 21.47 -0.60
C THR A 169 0.58 22.01 -1.07
N ASP A 170 0.03 21.46 -2.14
CA ASP A 170 -1.22 21.89 -2.77
C ASP A 170 -2.40 20.94 -2.50
N ARG A 171 -2.21 19.87 -1.70
CA ARG A 171 -3.24 18.86 -1.41
C ARG A 171 -3.36 18.55 0.08
N VAL A 172 -4.57 18.22 0.49
CA VAL A 172 -4.89 17.59 1.78
C VAL A 172 -5.82 16.42 1.45
N LYS A 173 -5.43 15.20 1.85
CA LYS A 173 -6.29 14.02 1.74
C LYS A 173 -7.17 13.94 2.97
N TYR A 174 -8.40 13.46 2.79
CA TYR A 174 -9.26 13.14 3.92
C TYR A 174 -9.99 11.82 3.70
N ASP A 175 -10.21 11.11 4.80
CA ASP A 175 -10.95 9.85 4.85
C ASP A 175 -12.01 9.91 5.94
N TRP A 176 -13.15 9.26 5.72
CA TRP A 176 -14.14 9.00 6.76
C TRP A 176 -14.05 7.55 7.23
N VAL A 177 -13.75 7.37 8.52
CA VAL A 177 -13.69 6.06 9.17
C VAL A 177 -14.96 5.88 10.00
N VAL A 178 -15.81 4.95 9.57
CA VAL A 178 -17.10 4.63 10.19
C VAL A 178 -16.94 3.35 11.01
N ALA A 179 -17.03 3.47 12.33
CA ALA A 179 -16.89 2.35 13.24
C ALA A 179 -18.02 1.32 13.07
N PRO A 180 -17.80 0.04 13.45
CA PRO A 180 -18.85 -0.96 13.49
C PRO A 180 -20.13 -0.47 14.17
N GLY A 181 -21.26 -0.61 13.47
CA GLY A 181 -22.59 -0.19 13.92
C GLY A 181 -22.89 1.31 13.85
N ALA A 182 -21.92 2.15 13.45
CA ALA A 182 -22.18 3.57 13.19
C ALA A 182 -22.91 3.78 11.85
N ASP A 183 -23.68 4.86 11.75
CA ASP A 183 -24.49 5.14 10.56
C ASP A 183 -23.77 6.11 9.61
N PRO A 184 -23.29 5.66 8.43
CA PRO A 184 -22.60 6.53 7.48
C PRO A 184 -23.52 7.59 6.86
N ASN A 185 -24.85 7.42 6.93
CA ASN A 185 -25.79 8.44 6.41
C ASN A 185 -25.79 9.73 7.23
N GLN A 186 -25.14 9.73 8.40
CA GLN A 186 -24.93 10.94 9.20
C GLN A 186 -23.92 11.88 8.56
N ILE A 187 -23.02 11.35 7.70
CA ILE A 187 -21.96 12.13 7.07
C ILE A 187 -22.58 13.06 6.03
N ALA A 188 -22.62 14.34 6.39
CA ALA A 188 -23.15 15.39 5.54
C ALA A 188 -22.34 16.67 5.68
N THR A 189 -21.86 17.20 4.56
CA THR A 189 -21.08 18.44 4.50
C THR A 189 -21.82 19.48 3.68
N ARG A 190 -22.12 20.63 4.29
CA ARG A 190 -22.74 21.78 3.64
C ARG A 190 -21.66 22.77 3.20
N TYR A 191 -21.59 23.03 1.89
CA TYR A 191 -20.67 23.99 1.29
C TYR A 191 -21.39 25.31 1.00
N GLY A 192 -20.95 26.38 1.65
CA GLY A 192 -21.47 27.73 1.46
C GLY A 192 -20.53 28.63 0.64
N GLY A 193 -21.10 29.59 -0.08
CA GLY A 193 -20.33 30.63 -0.79
C GLY A 193 -19.65 30.18 -2.09
N MET A 194 -19.98 29.00 -2.60
CA MET A 194 -19.45 28.42 -3.84
C MET A 194 -20.52 27.59 -4.55
N GLU A 195 -20.38 27.43 -5.87
CA GLU A 195 -21.20 26.52 -6.67
C GLU A 195 -20.55 25.13 -6.65
N THR A 196 -21.30 24.07 -6.40
CA THR A 196 -20.78 22.70 -6.40
C THR A 196 -21.36 21.89 -7.55
N LEU A 197 -20.49 21.24 -8.32
CA LEU A 197 -20.84 20.46 -9.51
C LEU A 197 -20.40 19.00 -9.31
N LEU A 198 -21.28 18.05 -9.63
CA LEU A 198 -20.90 16.64 -9.81
C LEU A 198 -20.54 16.41 -11.28
N LEU A 199 -19.35 15.86 -11.54
CA LEU A 199 -18.83 15.61 -12.88
C LEU A 199 -19.13 14.18 -13.34
N ASP A 200 -19.01 13.91 -14.64
CA ASP A 200 -19.31 12.61 -15.25
C ASP A 200 -18.39 11.48 -14.76
N ASP A 201 -17.21 11.81 -14.23
CA ASP A 201 -16.27 10.85 -13.61
C ASP A 201 -16.56 10.59 -12.13
N GLY A 202 -17.63 11.18 -11.58
CA GLY A 202 -18.03 11.04 -10.17
C GLY A 202 -17.35 12.03 -9.22
N SER A 203 -16.40 12.84 -9.69
CA SER A 203 -15.73 13.85 -8.87
C SER A 203 -16.60 15.09 -8.63
N LEU A 204 -16.34 15.80 -7.54
CA LEU A 204 -16.93 17.11 -7.24
C LEU A 204 -16.00 18.23 -7.66
N ARG A 205 -16.58 19.30 -8.20
CA ARG A 205 -15.89 20.55 -8.48
C ARG A 205 -16.64 21.70 -7.82
N HIS A 206 -16.04 22.27 -6.78
CA HIS A 206 -16.52 23.48 -6.13
C HIS A 206 -15.89 24.71 -6.78
N VAL A 207 -16.72 25.64 -7.22
CA VAL A 207 -16.36 26.80 -8.02
C VAL A 207 -16.56 28.06 -7.19
N VAL A 208 -15.50 28.86 -7.09
CA VAL A 208 -15.49 30.11 -6.33
C VAL A 208 -15.56 31.30 -7.27
N GLY A 209 -16.51 32.21 -7.02
CA GLY A 209 -16.70 33.43 -7.81
C GLY A 209 -17.68 33.29 -8.98
N PRO A 210 -17.85 34.35 -9.79
CA PRO A 210 -18.71 34.33 -10.96
C PRO A 210 -18.21 33.31 -11.98
N SER A 211 -19.10 32.49 -12.50
CA SER A 211 -18.80 31.49 -13.54
C SER A 211 -19.59 31.81 -14.82
N VAL A 212 -19.02 31.50 -15.99
CA VAL A 212 -19.68 31.60 -17.30
C VAL A 212 -19.58 30.25 -18.00
N GLY A 213 -20.71 29.73 -18.47
CA GLY A 213 -20.83 28.38 -19.07
C GLY A 213 -21.55 27.38 -18.16
N GLU A 214 -21.64 26.13 -18.61
CA GLU A 214 -22.29 25.01 -17.91
C GLU A 214 -21.32 23.82 -17.77
N GLY A 215 -21.49 23.01 -16.72
CA GLY A 215 -20.71 21.79 -16.50
C GLY A 215 -19.19 22.00 -16.40
N SER A 216 -18.42 21.07 -16.99
CA SER A 216 -16.95 21.06 -16.97
C SER A 216 -16.31 22.22 -17.73
N GLU A 217 -17.04 22.84 -18.68
CA GLU A 217 -16.58 23.94 -19.54
C GLU A 217 -16.69 25.34 -18.89
N LYS A 218 -17.03 25.41 -17.59
CA LYS A 218 -17.14 26.69 -16.86
C LYS A 218 -15.81 27.45 -16.81
N THR A 219 -15.87 28.73 -17.15
CA THR A 219 -14.74 29.68 -17.15
C THR A 219 -15.07 30.95 -16.34
N GLY A 220 -14.09 31.84 -16.12
CA GLY A 220 -14.27 33.10 -15.39
C GLY A 220 -14.22 33.00 -13.86
N VAL A 221 -14.05 31.78 -13.34
CA VAL A 221 -14.00 31.45 -11.91
C VAL A 221 -12.75 32.01 -11.25
N TRP A 222 -12.83 32.42 -9.99
CA TRP A 222 -11.68 32.91 -9.22
C TRP A 222 -10.80 31.77 -8.69
N GLY A 223 -11.40 30.61 -8.45
CA GLY A 223 -10.72 29.42 -7.95
C GLY A 223 -11.65 28.21 -7.96
N GLN A 224 -11.07 27.04 -7.70
CA GLN A 224 -11.81 25.79 -7.59
C GLN A 224 -11.20 24.86 -6.55
N LEU A 225 -12.05 24.08 -5.89
CA LEU A 225 -11.70 22.90 -5.11
C LEU A 225 -12.25 21.68 -5.85
N VAL A 226 -11.47 20.61 -5.94
CA VAL A 226 -11.90 19.35 -6.58
C VAL A 226 -11.83 18.25 -5.53
N GLU A 227 -12.87 17.44 -5.40
CA GLU A 227 -12.86 16.23 -4.58
C GLU A 227 -13.05 15.05 -5.52
N GLN A 228 -12.19 14.04 -5.44
CA GLN A 228 -12.28 12.89 -6.35
C GLN A 228 -13.56 12.08 -6.10
N ALA A 229 -13.91 11.21 -7.05
CA ALA A 229 -15.01 10.27 -6.86
C ALA A 229 -14.79 9.45 -5.58
N PRO A 230 -15.83 9.22 -4.77
CA PRO A 230 -15.64 8.55 -3.50
C PRO A 230 -15.43 7.05 -3.75
N PHE A 231 -14.45 6.47 -3.07
CA PHE A 231 -14.24 5.03 -3.05
C PHE A 231 -14.45 4.56 -1.62
N ALA A 232 -15.29 3.53 -1.44
CA ALA A 232 -15.59 3.01 -0.11
C ALA A 232 -15.24 1.53 -0.06
N TYR A 233 -14.75 1.07 1.09
CA TYR A 233 -14.34 -0.31 1.25
C TYR A 233 -14.39 -0.79 2.71
N GLN A 234 -14.41 -2.10 2.87
CA GLN A 234 -14.21 -2.79 4.14
C GLN A 234 -13.03 -3.73 4.02
N MET A 235 -12.27 -3.90 5.10
CA MET A 235 -11.24 -4.92 5.16
C MET A 235 -11.83 -6.23 5.70
N ASN A 236 -11.50 -7.34 5.04
CA ASN A 236 -11.75 -8.69 5.50
C ASN A 236 -10.40 -9.41 5.65
N GLY A 237 -9.77 -9.24 6.82
CA GLY A 237 -8.34 -9.52 6.95
C GLY A 237 -7.54 -8.60 6.02
N SER A 238 -6.76 -9.18 5.10
CA SER A 238 -6.00 -8.44 4.08
C SER A 238 -6.77 -8.17 2.78
N ILE A 239 -7.98 -8.71 2.63
CA ILE A 239 -8.80 -8.52 1.42
C ILE A 239 -9.56 -7.20 1.52
N LEU A 240 -9.36 -6.33 0.55
CA LEU A 240 -10.17 -5.12 0.36
C LEU A 240 -11.46 -5.48 -0.37
N GLU A 241 -12.59 -5.28 0.30
CA GLU A 241 -13.93 -5.44 -0.28
C GLU A 241 -14.50 -4.06 -0.61
N GLU A 242 -14.60 -3.75 -1.91
CA GLU A 242 -15.20 -2.51 -2.38
C GLU A 242 -16.70 -2.45 -2.02
N VAL A 243 -17.14 -1.28 -1.58
CA VAL A 243 -18.54 -0.94 -1.32
C VAL A 243 -18.93 0.16 -2.30
N ASP A 244 -19.96 -0.09 -3.12
CA ASP A 244 -20.48 0.92 -4.04
C ASP A 244 -20.76 2.24 -3.30
N CYS A 245 -20.22 3.35 -3.80
CA CYS A 245 -20.35 4.65 -3.18
C CYS A 245 -20.46 5.75 -4.24
N SER A 246 -21.30 6.75 -4.00
CA SER A 246 -21.37 7.95 -4.85
C SER A 246 -21.82 9.18 -4.06
N TYR A 247 -21.50 10.37 -4.54
CA TYR A 247 -21.98 11.60 -3.92
C TYR A 247 -23.47 11.86 -4.22
N ARG A 248 -24.21 12.24 -3.18
CA ARG A 248 -25.57 12.79 -3.27
C ARG A 248 -25.54 14.28 -2.95
N LEU A 249 -25.96 15.11 -3.90
CA LEU A 249 -26.00 16.57 -3.77
C LEU A 249 -27.45 17.05 -3.56
N GLU A 250 -27.64 17.90 -2.55
CA GLU A 250 -28.92 18.54 -2.26
C GLU A 250 -28.74 20.06 -2.15
N SER A 251 -29.48 20.82 -2.95
CA SER A 251 -29.51 22.28 -2.82
C SER A 251 -30.34 22.67 -1.60
N THR A 252 -29.77 23.52 -0.76
CA THR A 252 -30.43 24.07 0.44
C THR A 252 -31.18 25.36 0.11
N GLU A 253 -32.15 25.76 0.95
CA GLU A 253 -33.01 26.94 0.71
C GLU A 253 -32.22 28.26 0.58
N ASP A 254 -31.05 28.35 1.21
CA ASP A 254 -30.18 29.53 1.17
C ASP A 254 -29.13 29.49 0.05
N GLY A 255 -29.23 28.51 -0.85
CA GLY A 255 -28.40 28.39 -2.05
C GLY A 255 -27.05 27.70 -1.83
N ALA A 256 -26.78 27.15 -0.65
CA ALA A 256 -25.64 26.25 -0.43
C ALA A 256 -25.94 24.83 -0.94
N THR A 257 -24.90 24.03 -1.11
CA THR A 257 -25.02 22.61 -1.49
C THR A 257 -24.64 21.74 -0.30
N GLN A 258 -25.54 20.84 0.09
CA GLN A 258 -25.23 19.75 1.01
C GLN A 258 -24.79 18.53 0.21
N ILE A 259 -23.67 17.93 0.62
CA ILE A 259 -23.11 16.71 0.06
C ILE A 259 -23.22 15.62 1.11
N SER A 260 -23.67 14.46 0.67
CA SER A 260 -23.74 13.22 1.44
C SER A 260 -23.38 12.06 0.52
N PHE A 261 -23.42 10.83 1.03
CA PHE A 261 -23.09 9.63 0.25
C PHE A 261 -24.32 8.76 0.02
N ASP A 262 -24.46 8.24 -1.18
CA ASP A 262 -25.31 7.09 -1.48
C ASP A 262 -24.44 5.84 -1.41
N MET A 263 -24.72 4.98 -0.43
CA MET A 263 -23.95 3.77 -0.14
C MET A 263 -24.69 2.52 -0.64
N GLY A 264 -23.93 1.62 -1.25
CA GLY A 264 -24.33 0.25 -1.51
C GLY A 264 -24.44 -0.59 -0.23
N PRO A 265 -24.82 -1.87 -0.35
CA PRO A 265 -24.83 -2.78 0.79
C PRO A 265 -23.40 -3.03 1.31
N TYR A 266 -23.25 -3.06 2.63
CA TYR A 266 -22.01 -3.39 3.33
C TYR A 266 -22.32 -4.11 4.64
N ASP A 267 -21.31 -4.68 5.29
CA ASP A 267 -21.46 -5.35 6.58
C ASP A 267 -21.32 -4.34 7.73
N VAL A 268 -22.44 -4.06 8.39
CA VAL A 268 -22.51 -3.09 9.50
C VAL A 268 -21.69 -3.49 10.73
N THR A 269 -21.18 -4.72 10.82
CA THR A 269 -20.36 -5.19 11.94
C THR A 269 -18.87 -4.91 11.75
N ARG A 270 -18.46 -4.44 10.57
CA ARG A 270 -17.08 -4.12 10.23
C ARG A 270 -16.92 -2.61 10.01
N THR A 271 -15.70 -2.13 10.19
CA THR A 271 -15.35 -0.74 9.87
C THR A 271 -15.57 -0.50 8.37
N LEU A 272 -16.16 0.65 8.04
CA LEU A 272 -16.30 1.13 6.67
C LEU A 272 -15.38 2.35 6.49
N ILE A 273 -14.55 2.32 5.46
CA ILE A 273 -13.71 3.44 5.06
C ILE A 273 -14.31 4.07 3.81
N ILE A 274 -14.41 5.39 3.79
CA ILE A 274 -14.76 6.18 2.59
C ILE A 274 -13.58 7.10 2.30
N ASP A 275 -12.86 6.80 1.23
CA ASP A 275 -11.59 7.40 0.82
C ASP A 275 -11.62 7.69 -0.69
N PRO A 276 -11.45 8.94 -1.15
CA PRO A 276 -11.52 9.28 -2.55
C PRO A 276 -10.20 9.20 -3.36
N GLU A 277 -9.05 8.73 -2.85
CA GLU A 277 -7.77 8.77 -3.61
C GLU A 277 -6.97 7.44 -3.63
N ILE A 278 -6.39 7.05 -4.78
CA ILE A 278 -5.39 5.97 -4.89
C ILE A 278 -4.07 6.47 -4.27
N GLU A 279 -3.53 5.74 -3.31
CA GLU A 279 -2.57 6.28 -2.35
C GLU A 279 -1.13 6.46 -2.89
N PHE A 280 -0.57 5.58 -3.76
CA PHE A 280 0.82 5.76 -4.19
C PHE A 280 1.23 5.08 -5.50
N ALA A 281 2.10 5.74 -6.26
CA ALA A 281 2.93 5.11 -7.30
C ALA A 281 4.25 5.88 -7.45
N SER A 282 5.37 5.20 -7.29
CA SER A 282 6.71 5.77 -7.47
C SER A 282 7.63 4.80 -8.21
N PHE A 283 8.78 5.32 -8.63
CA PHE A 283 9.88 4.51 -9.12
C PHE A 283 10.92 4.40 -8.01
N VAL A 284 11.46 3.19 -7.80
CA VAL A 284 12.57 3.00 -6.87
C VAL A 284 13.78 3.87 -7.27
N GLY A 285 13.99 4.10 -8.57
CA GLY A 285 15.05 4.97 -9.06
C GLY A 285 16.37 4.25 -9.33
N SER A 286 16.33 2.92 -9.45
CA SER A 286 17.48 2.10 -9.84
C SER A 286 18.03 2.51 -11.21
N SER A 287 19.34 2.71 -11.27
CA SER A 287 20.10 2.85 -12.51
C SER A 287 20.59 1.52 -13.06
N ALA A 288 20.62 0.48 -12.21
CA ALA A 288 20.76 -0.91 -12.61
C ALA A 288 19.42 -1.46 -13.11
N ASP A 289 19.47 -2.50 -13.94
CA ASP A 289 18.27 -3.24 -14.31
C ASP A 289 17.67 -3.91 -13.06
N SER A 290 16.38 -3.72 -12.82
CA SER A 290 15.70 -4.13 -11.60
C SER A 290 14.30 -4.61 -11.95
N TRP A 291 14.05 -5.89 -11.69
CA TRP A 291 12.78 -6.54 -12.04
C TRP A 291 11.94 -6.68 -10.79
N GLY A 292 10.70 -6.19 -10.82
CA GLY A 292 9.79 -6.34 -9.68
C GLY A 292 9.30 -7.78 -9.58
N PHE A 293 9.49 -8.41 -8.42
CA PHE A 293 9.01 -9.76 -8.14
C PHE A 293 7.84 -9.74 -7.17
N THR A 294 7.92 -8.90 -6.15
CA THR A 294 6.96 -8.91 -5.04
C THR A 294 6.82 -7.54 -4.39
N ALA A 295 5.70 -7.32 -3.72
CA ALA A 295 5.44 -6.12 -2.93
C ALA A 295 4.48 -6.45 -1.79
N ALA A 296 4.61 -5.72 -0.68
CA ALA A 296 3.76 -5.80 0.49
C ALA A 296 3.54 -4.41 1.09
N TYR A 297 2.78 -4.37 2.16
CA TYR A 297 2.60 -3.21 3.02
C TYR A 297 2.67 -3.65 4.49
N ASP A 298 2.77 -2.68 5.40
CA ASP A 298 2.58 -2.91 6.84
C ASP A 298 1.41 -2.11 7.40
N ASN A 299 1.14 -2.32 8.69
CA ASN A 299 0.05 -1.64 9.41
C ASN A 299 0.24 -0.12 9.55
N ASP A 300 1.47 0.37 9.35
CA ASP A 300 1.75 1.81 9.32
C ASP A 300 1.46 2.42 7.93
N GLY A 301 1.21 1.59 6.92
CA GLY A 301 0.90 2.00 5.55
C GLY A 301 2.15 2.19 4.68
N ARG A 302 3.30 1.65 5.08
CA ARG A 302 4.52 1.73 4.27
C ARG A 302 4.44 0.77 3.09
N LEU A 303 4.84 1.22 1.90
CA LEU A 303 4.97 0.34 0.74
C LEU A 303 6.33 -0.34 0.76
N ILE A 304 6.33 -1.66 0.62
CA ILE A 304 7.55 -2.48 0.64
C ILE A 304 7.63 -3.22 -0.70
N GLY A 305 8.77 -3.12 -1.39
CA GLY A 305 9.01 -3.75 -2.68
C GLY A 305 10.22 -4.68 -2.65
N GLY A 306 10.09 -5.84 -3.30
CA GLY A 306 11.16 -6.80 -3.56
C GLY A 306 11.43 -6.93 -5.05
N SER A 307 12.70 -6.81 -5.43
CA SER A 307 13.16 -6.83 -6.82
C SER A 307 14.37 -7.73 -7.02
N GLY A 308 14.48 -8.39 -8.16
CA GLY A 308 15.74 -8.98 -8.61
C GLY A 308 16.56 -7.90 -9.30
N VAL A 309 17.73 -7.56 -8.74
CA VAL A 309 18.56 -6.45 -9.19
C VAL A 309 19.80 -6.95 -9.91
N ARG A 310 20.06 -6.41 -11.09
CA ARG A 310 21.19 -6.81 -11.95
C ARG A 310 22.29 -5.77 -12.01
N GLY A 311 23.19 -5.85 -11.04
CA GLY A 311 24.38 -5.01 -10.99
C GLY A 311 24.29 -3.84 -10.01
N ALA A 312 25.42 -3.13 -9.93
CA ALA A 312 25.54 -1.93 -9.12
C ALA A 312 24.70 -0.79 -9.70
N GLY A 313 23.87 -0.15 -8.88
CA GLY A 313 23.08 1.01 -9.28
C GLY A 313 21.66 1.08 -8.70
N TYR A 314 21.25 0.10 -7.90
CA TYR A 314 20.05 0.18 -7.08
C TYR A 314 20.26 1.22 -5.98
N PRO A 315 19.24 2.03 -5.66
CA PRO A 315 19.35 3.01 -4.59
C PRO A 315 19.49 2.27 -3.26
N THR A 316 20.44 2.71 -2.43
CA THR A 316 20.58 2.21 -1.07
C THR A 316 20.53 3.39 -0.10
N THR A 317 19.98 3.16 1.09
CA THR A 317 19.87 4.20 2.13
C THR A 317 21.04 4.13 3.10
N ALA A 318 21.26 5.21 3.85
CA ALA A 318 22.26 5.19 4.92
C ALA A 318 21.82 4.20 6.01
N GLY A 319 22.68 3.25 6.35
CA GLY A 319 22.33 2.16 7.28
C GLY A 319 21.69 0.95 6.62
N ALA A 320 21.64 0.89 5.28
CA ALA A 320 21.31 -0.32 4.54
C ALA A 320 22.14 -1.51 5.05
N PHE A 321 21.53 -2.70 5.08
CA PHE A 321 22.21 -3.93 5.45
C PHE A 321 23.41 -4.18 4.54
N ASP A 322 23.17 -4.09 3.22
CA ASP A 322 24.20 -4.11 2.21
C ASP A 322 23.98 -2.98 1.19
N ALA A 323 25.04 -2.19 0.98
CA ALA A 323 25.05 -1.10 0.02
C ALA A 323 25.68 -1.50 -1.32
N THR A 324 26.14 -2.75 -1.44
CA THR A 324 26.88 -3.28 -2.57
C THR A 324 26.14 -4.44 -3.22
N PHE A 325 26.19 -4.46 -4.55
CA PHE A 325 25.78 -5.61 -5.35
C PHE A 325 26.90 -6.66 -5.32
N ASN A 326 26.57 -7.87 -4.86
CA ASN A 326 27.49 -8.98 -4.65
C ASN A 326 27.42 -10.04 -5.75
N GLY A 327 26.29 -10.17 -6.47
CA GLY A 327 26.02 -11.15 -7.53
C GLY A 327 26.84 -10.99 -8.81
N ILE A 328 28.15 -10.73 -8.67
CA ILE A 328 29.09 -10.48 -9.77
C ILE A 328 29.29 -11.71 -10.68
N GLU A 329 28.99 -12.91 -10.19
CA GLU A 329 29.06 -14.15 -10.96
C GLU A 329 27.68 -14.67 -11.41
N GLY A 330 26.60 -14.39 -10.64
CA GLY A 330 25.23 -14.87 -10.92
C GLY A 330 24.21 -13.82 -11.41
N ASP A 331 24.63 -12.59 -11.70
CA ASP A 331 23.81 -11.52 -12.28
C ASP A 331 22.71 -10.91 -11.39
N PHE A 332 22.26 -11.52 -10.29
CA PHE A 332 21.15 -11.01 -9.47
C PHE A 332 21.38 -11.09 -7.97
N ASP A 333 21.02 -10.01 -7.27
CA ASP A 333 20.78 -9.96 -5.83
C ASP A 333 19.32 -9.56 -5.58
N PHE A 334 18.83 -9.75 -4.36
CA PHE A 334 17.59 -9.09 -3.94
C PHE A 334 17.84 -7.59 -3.78
N GLY A 335 16.90 -6.79 -4.24
CA GLY A 335 16.74 -5.37 -3.90
C GLY A 335 15.47 -5.20 -3.10
N ILE A 336 15.59 -4.67 -1.89
CA ILE A 336 14.46 -4.47 -0.98
C ILE A 336 14.34 -2.97 -0.74
N SER A 337 13.14 -2.42 -0.92
CA SER A 337 12.84 -1.00 -0.75
C SER A 337 11.62 -0.81 0.14
N VAL A 338 11.69 0.13 1.07
CA VAL A 338 10.62 0.52 1.98
C VAL A 338 10.39 2.00 1.82
N PHE A 339 9.19 2.38 1.39
CA PHE A 339 8.75 3.77 1.27
C PHE A 339 8.00 4.18 2.52
N SER A 340 8.13 5.45 2.89
CA SER A 340 7.41 6.01 4.02
C SER A 340 5.90 5.92 3.80
N SER A 341 5.14 5.80 4.89
CA SER A 341 3.67 5.71 4.86
C SER A 341 2.98 6.99 4.36
N ASP A 342 3.75 8.05 4.14
CA ASP A 342 3.31 9.30 3.54
C ASP A 342 3.72 9.42 2.07
N ASP A 343 4.33 8.37 1.52
CA ASP A 343 4.66 8.21 0.10
C ASP A 343 5.71 9.20 -0.42
N THR A 344 6.45 9.84 0.48
CA THR A 344 7.39 10.91 0.10
C THR A 344 8.84 10.51 0.08
N THR A 345 9.21 9.47 0.82
CA THR A 345 10.60 9.08 1.02
C THR A 345 10.83 7.59 0.85
N LEU A 346 12.02 7.23 0.39
CA LEU A 346 12.55 5.87 0.49
C LEU A 346 13.26 5.77 1.85
N GLU A 347 12.60 5.15 2.84
CA GLU A 347 13.07 5.04 4.22
C GLU A 347 14.24 4.06 4.33
N TYR A 348 14.08 2.90 3.72
CA TYR A 348 15.07 1.84 3.71
C TYR A 348 15.23 1.28 2.31
N SER A 349 16.46 1.04 1.89
CA SER A 349 16.72 0.32 0.65
C SER A 349 18.07 -0.37 0.70
N THR A 350 18.10 -1.67 0.39
CA THR A 350 19.27 -2.52 0.53
C THR A 350 19.40 -3.51 -0.62
N TYR A 351 20.62 -4.00 -0.82
CA TYR A 351 20.86 -5.29 -1.43
C TYR A 351 20.76 -6.42 -0.39
N LEU A 352 20.45 -7.63 -0.83
CA LEU A 352 20.58 -8.87 -0.05
C LEU A 352 20.89 -10.01 -1.03
N GLY A 353 22.11 -10.54 -0.98
CA GLY A 353 22.59 -11.55 -1.92
C GLY A 353 24.05 -11.92 -1.68
N GLY A 354 24.48 -13.00 -2.32
CA GLY A 354 25.84 -13.52 -2.29
C GLY A 354 26.54 -13.32 -3.63
N THR A 355 27.49 -14.18 -3.97
CA THR A 355 28.29 -14.05 -5.20
C THR A 355 27.58 -14.56 -6.47
N GLN A 356 26.65 -15.50 -6.31
CA GLN A 356 25.89 -16.16 -7.36
C GLN A 356 24.49 -15.54 -7.51
N THR A 357 23.55 -16.28 -8.10
CA THR A 357 22.24 -15.78 -8.49
C THR A 357 21.27 -15.85 -7.31
N GLU A 358 20.51 -14.78 -7.10
CA GLU A 358 19.41 -14.72 -6.15
C GLU A 358 18.11 -14.18 -6.78
N TYR A 359 16.98 -14.84 -6.52
CA TYR A 359 15.65 -14.33 -6.88
C TYR A 359 14.73 -14.19 -5.67
N PRO A 360 14.21 -12.99 -5.36
CA PRO A 360 13.18 -12.83 -4.32
C PRO A 360 11.83 -13.27 -4.90
N HIS A 361 11.08 -14.10 -4.18
CA HIS A 361 9.81 -14.63 -4.65
C HIS A 361 8.63 -13.94 -3.96
N SER A 362 8.69 -13.77 -2.65
CA SER A 362 7.60 -13.19 -1.86
C SER A 362 8.11 -12.40 -0.66
N ILE A 363 7.39 -11.34 -0.30
CA ILE A 363 7.66 -10.46 0.83
C ILE A 363 6.36 -10.24 1.62
N VAL A 364 6.46 -10.24 2.94
CA VAL A 364 5.33 -10.00 3.85
C VAL A 364 5.82 -9.26 5.09
N THR A 365 4.91 -8.68 5.86
CA THR A 365 5.21 -8.07 7.16
C THR A 365 4.45 -8.75 8.28
N ASN A 366 4.99 -8.71 9.49
CA ASN A 366 4.22 -9.02 10.70
C ASN A 366 3.54 -7.76 11.26
N GLU A 367 2.76 -7.92 12.34
CA GLU A 367 2.08 -6.81 12.99
C GLU A 367 3.01 -5.72 13.54
N ALA A 368 4.28 -6.07 13.83
CA ALA A 368 5.30 -5.14 14.29
C ALA A 368 5.99 -4.38 13.13
N GLY A 369 5.65 -4.70 11.88
CA GLY A 369 6.26 -4.11 10.68
C GLY A 369 7.61 -4.72 10.30
N ASP A 370 8.06 -5.79 10.95
CA ASP A 370 9.23 -6.56 10.50
C ASP A 370 8.93 -7.24 9.17
N ILE A 371 9.93 -7.26 8.30
CA ILE A 371 9.81 -7.66 6.91
C ILE A 371 10.39 -9.05 6.76
N TYR A 372 9.61 -9.99 6.21
CA TYR A 372 10.06 -11.33 5.89
C TYR A 372 10.11 -11.50 4.38
N VAL A 373 11.25 -11.98 3.88
CA VAL A 373 11.48 -12.23 2.46
C VAL A 373 11.81 -13.70 2.26
N MET A 374 11.13 -14.31 1.31
CA MET A 374 11.44 -15.64 0.81
C MET A 374 11.90 -15.56 -0.64
N GLY A 375 12.88 -16.37 -0.99
CA GLY A 375 13.36 -16.51 -2.35
C GLY A 375 14.25 -17.72 -2.52
N THR A 376 15.07 -17.69 -3.56
CA THR A 376 16.07 -18.72 -3.85
C THR A 376 17.46 -18.12 -3.99
N SER A 377 18.47 -18.85 -3.53
CA SER A 377 19.88 -18.48 -3.69
C SER A 377 20.70 -19.66 -4.20
N GLY A 378 21.65 -19.36 -5.09
CA GLY A 378 22.70 -20.28 -5.54
C GLY A 378 24.06 -19.99 -4.90
N SER A 379 24.11 -19.14 -3.87
CA SER A 379 25.34 -18.62 -3.29
C SER A 379 25.74 -19.39 -2.03
N PHE A 380 26.98 -19.90 -2.02
CA PHE A 380 27.59 -20.43 -0.78
C PHE A 380 27.83 -19.35 0.29
N ASP A 381 27.79 -18.09 -0.10
CA ASP A 381 28.01 -16.93 0.76
C ASP A 381 26.79 -16.01 0.86
N PHE A 382 25.57 -16.54 0.59
CA PHE A 382 24.35 -15.81 0.91
C PHE A 382 24.35 -15.45 2.41
N PRO A 383 23.94 -14.23 2.80
CA PRO A 383 23.98 -13.82 4.19
C PRO A 383 23.05 -14.64 5.09
N THR A 384 23.63 -15.45 5.99
CA THR A 384 22.92 -16.17 7.06
C THR A 384 23.34 -15.69 8.46
N THR A 385 22.45 -15.85 9.44
CA THR A 385 22.72 -15.48 10.84
C THR A 385 23.32 -16.65 11.62
N ILE A 386 24.03 -16.35 12.72
CA ILE A 386 24.80 -17.34 13.49
C ILE A 386 23.97 -18.51 14.03
N ASP A 387 22.70 -18.26 14.36
CA ASP A 387 21.77 -19.24 14.93
C ASP A 387 20.74 -19.73 13.90
N ALA A 388 20.96 -19.46 12.60
CA ALA A 388 20.08 -19.89 11.52
C ALA A 388 19.80 -21.40 11.58
N PHE A 389 18.54 -21.78 11.32
CA PHE A 389 18.12 -23.19 11.22
C PHE A 389 19.06 -24.00 10.31
N GLN A 390 19.37 -23.45 9.13
CA GLN A 390 20.34 -23.99 8.19
C GLN A 390 21.23 -22.84 7.68
N ALA A 391 22.45 -22.76 8.22
CA ALA A 391 23.39 -21.70 7.89
C ALA A 391 24.13 -21.93 6.55
N ASP A 392 24.21 -23.18 6.09
CA ASP A 392 24.99 -23.60 4.92
C ASP A 392 24.07 -23.95 3.73
N PHE A 393 24.49 -23.51 2.55
CA PHE A 393 23.90 -23.88 1.26
C PHE A 393 24.24 -25.33 0.91
N ASN A 394 23.22 -26.18 0.69
CA ASN A 394 23.40 -27.58 0.29
C ASN A 394 23.50 -27.72 -1.24
N GLY A 395 22.74 -26.90 -1.97
CA GLY A 395 22.78 -26.80 -3.42
C GLY A 395 22.30 -28.05 -4.14
N GLY A 396 22.60 -28.11 -5.44
CA GLY A 396 22.06 -29.15 -6.29
C GLY A 396 22.66 -29.18 -7.70
N PRO A 397 22.05 -29.96 -8.60
CA PRO A 397 22.42 -29.99 -10.00
C PRO A 397 22.26 -28.61 -10.66
N SER A 398 23.24 -28.25 -11.50
CA SER A 398 23.19 -27.02 -12.29
C SER A 398 21.91 -26.93 -13.14
N ILE A 399 21.31 -25.75 -13.19
CA ILE A 399 20.12 -25.48 -14.00
C ILE A 399 20.23 -24.15 -14.76
N ASP A 400 19.89 -24.18 -16.05
CA ASP A 400 19.71 -23.02 -16.92
C ASP A 400 18.21 -22.73 -17.04
N LEU A 401 17.75 -21.60 -16.49
CA LEU A 401 16.34 -21.25 -16.45
C LEU A 401 15.78 -20.87 -17.83
N GLY A 402 16.65 -20.68 -18.84
CA GLY A 402 16.27 -20.46 -20.22
C GLY A 402 15.42 -21.59 -20.80
N VAL A 403 15.61 -22.83 -20.31
CA VAL A 403 14.77 -23.98 -20.70
C VAL A 403 13.36 -23.92 -20.11
N ASN A 404 13.18 -23.11 -19.06
CA ASN A 404 11.90 -22.83 -18.39
C ASN A 404 11.36 -21.43 -18.75
N SER A 405 11.78 -20.88 -19.89
CA SER A 405 11.35 -19.56 -20.39
C SER A 405 11.60 -18.40 -19.41
N PHE A 406 12.62 -18.54 -18.56
CA PHE A 406 13.04 -17.51 -17.61
C PHE A 406 14.53 -17.17 -17.80
N TYR A 407 14.97 -16.04 -17.26
CA TYR A 407 16.38 -15.63 -17.38
C TYR A 407 17.15 -16.10 -16.15
N GLY A 408 18.43 -16.43 -16.33
CA GLY A 408 19.34 -16.78 -15.25
C GLY A 408 19.72 -18.26 -15.24
N SER A 409 20.73 -18.58 -14.46
CA SER A 409 21.15 -19.95 -14.19
C SER A 409 21.64 -20.07 -12.75
N PHE A 410 21.61 -21.29 -12.25
CA PHE A 410 22.14 -21.68 -10.96
C PHE A 410 23.20 -22.76 -11.20
N ASP A 411 24.48 -22.37 -11.14
CA ASP A 411 25.58 -23.27 -11.50
C ASP A 411 25.82 -24.39 -10.47
N ALA A 412 25.46 -24.15 -9.22
CA ALA A 412 25.55 -25.10 -8.11
C ALA A 412 24.16 -25.48 -7.57
N GLY A 413 23.11 -25.34 -8.38
CA GLY A 413 21.72 -25.47 -7.95
C GLY A 413 21.26 -24.32 -7.04
N CYS A 414 20.15 -24.50 -6.35
CA CYS A 414 19.57 -23.48 -5.48
C CYS A 414 18.84 -24.09 -4.28
N ASP A 415 18.82 -23.34 -3.17
CA ASP A 415 18.06 -23.64 -1.96
C ASP A 415 17.10 -22.47 -1.68
N ILE A 416 16.04 -22.73 -0.90
CA ILE A 416 15.17 -21.68 -0.39
C ILE A 416 15.95 -20.84 0.62
N VAL A 417 15.78 -19.53 0.57
CA VAL A 417 16.25 -18.61 1.61
C VAL A 417 15.05 -17.91 2.25
N VAL A 418 15.11 -17.72 3.57
CA VAL A 418 14.15 -16.95 4.35
C VAL A 418 14.92 -15.95 5.21
N SER A 419 14.57 -14.67 5.10
CA SER A 419 15.25 -13.58 5.80
C SER A 419 14.25 -12.67 6.51
N LYS A 420 14.56 -12.30 7.75
CA LYS A 420 13.85 -11.30 8.57
C LYS A 420 14.66 -10.02 8.62
N ILE A 421 14.07 -8.92 8.17
CA ILE A 421 14.63 -7.57 8.24
C ILE A 421 13.81 -6.77 9.25
N ASN A 422 14.51 -6.12 10.17
CA ASN A 422 13.91 -5.25 11.15
C ASN A 422 13.15 -4.11 10.48
N GLY A 423 11.86 -4.00 10.75
CA GLY A 423 10.98 -3.00 10.12
C GLY A 423 11.39 -1.56 10.38
N THR A 424 12.05 -1.29 11.50
CA THR A 424 12.43 0.08 11.92
C THR A 424 13.87 0.42 11.55
N THR A 425 14.80 -0.50 11.80
CA THR A 425 16.24 -0.23 11.65
C THR A 425 16.79 -0.68 10.31
N GLY A 426 16.09 -1.58 9.60
CA GLY A 426 16.59 -2.19 8.37
C GLY A 426 17.73 -3.19 8.59
N ALA A 427 18.00 -3.61 9.83
CA ALA A 427 18.97 -4.65 10.12
C ALA A 427 18.46 -6.03 9.66
N LEU A 428 19.36 -6.89 9.17
CA LEU A 428 19.06 -8.31 8.95
C LEU A 428 19.09 -9.02 10.31
N ASP A 429 17.91 -9.24 10.90
CA ASP A 429 17.76 -9.79 12.25
C ASP A 429 17.91 -11.33 12.27
N ALA A 430 17.41 -11.99 11.22
CA ALA A 430 17.55 -13.44 11.03
C ALA A 430 17.63 -13.78 9.54
N SER A 431 18.38 -14.82 9.17
CA SER A 431 18.43 -15.31 7.79
C SER A 431 18.94 -16.74 7.71
N THR A 432 18.21 -17.61 7.02
CA THR A 432 18.48 -19.05 6.93
C THR A 432 18.24 -19.59 5.52
N PHE A 433 18.93 -20.68 5.19
CA PHE A 433 18.51 -21.58 4.12
C PHE A 433 17.41 -22.54 4.60
N VAL A 434 16.72 -23.17 3.65
CA VAL A 434 15.91 -24.38 3.85
C VAL A 434 16.00 -25.22 2.56
N GLY A 435 16.64 -26.38 2.61
CA GLY A 435 16.79 -27.23 1.42
C GLY A 435 17.57 -28.52 1.65
N GLY A 436 17.45 -29.45 0.71
CA GLY A 436 18.19 -30.70 0.61
C GLY A 436 19.30 -30.64 -0.44
N THR A 437 19.61 -31.75 -1.11
CA THR A 437 20.76 -31.87 -2.03
C THR A 437 20.40 -31.80 -3.53
N ASP A 438 19.16 -31.46 -3.86
CA ASP A 438 18.70 -31.08 -5.20
C ASP A 438 18.13 -29.66 -5.17
N ASN A 439 17.56 -29.19 -6.28
CA ASN A 439 17.07 -27.82 -6.39
C ASN A 439 15.76 -27.61 -5.60
N ASP A 440 15.79 -26.62 -4.71
CA ASP A 440 14.68 -26.23 -3.85
C ASP A 440 14.28 -24.77 -4.07
N GLY A 441 12.99 -24.50 -3.96
CA GLY A 441 12.40 -23.17 -4.06
C GLY A 441 12.03 -22.71 -5.47
N LEU A 442 12.49 -23.41 -6.52
CA LEU A 442 12.09 -23.16 -7.90
C LEU A 442 10.98 -24.12 -8.33
N ASN A 443 9.97 -23.59 -9.03
CA ASN A 443 8.97 -24.39 -9.70
C ASN A 443 9.52 -24.94 -11.03
N LEU A 444 10.07 -26.15 -10.94
CA LEU A 444 10.69 -26.83 -12.07
C LEU A 444 9.80 -27.96 -12.63
N GLY A 445 8.57 -28.10 -12.14
CA GLY A 445 7.61 -29.10 -12.62
C GLY A 445 7.27 -28.89 -14.10
N ALA A 446 7.17 -29.98 -14.86
CA ALA A 446 6.84 -29.90 -16.27
C ALA A 446 5.41 -29.33 -16.45
N LYS A 447 5.26 -28.31 -17.29
CA LYS A 447 4.00 -27.55 -17.52
C LYS A 447 3.51 -26.73 -16.31
N LEU A 448 4.14 -26.78 -15.14
CA LEU A 448 3.73 -25.98 -13.98
C LEU A 448 4.32 -24.56 -14.00
N ASN A 449 5.33 -24.32 -14.84
CA ASN A 449 6.01 -23.04 -15.05
C ASN A 449 5.70 -22.45 -16.44
N TYR A 450 4.42 -22.28 -16.74
CA TYR A 450 3.96 -21.95 -18.09
C TYR A 450 4.14 -20.47 -18.47
N ASN A 451 3.96 -19.54 -17.53
CA ASN A 451 4.16 -18.12 -17.77
C ASN A 451 5.55 -17.66 -17.35
N TYR A 452 5.97 -16.53 -17.93
CA TYR A 452 7.20 -15.86 -17.51
C TYR A 452 7.12 -15.52 -16.02
N GLY A 453 8.12 -15.96 -15.26
CA GLY A 453 8.19 -15.76 -13.80
C GLY A 453 7.61 -16.90 -12.98
N ASP A 454 6.86 -17.84 -13.56
CA ASP A 454 6.26 -18.93 -12.80
C ASP A 454 7.30 -19.90 -12.18
N VAL A 455 8.55 -19.85 -12.64
CA VAL A 455 9.67 -20.58 -12.05
C VAL A 455 10.01 -20.09 -10.64
N CYS A 456 9.81 -18.79 -10.37
CA CYS A 456 10.10 -18.14 -9.09
C CYS A 456 8.84 -18.05 -8.21
N ARG A 457 8.00 -19.10 -8.22
CA ARG A 457 6.76 -19.14 -7.43
C ARG A 457 7.02 -19.76 -6.05
N GLY A 458 6.37 -19.15 -5.09
CA GLY A 458 6.33 -19.54 -3.70
C GLY A 458 5.88 -18.35 -2.88
N GLU A 459 5.26 -18.62 -1.74
CA GLU A 459 4.69 -17.58 -0.89
C GLU A 459 5.17 -17.78 0.55
N ILE A 460 5.43 -16.65 1.20
CA ILE A 460 5.73 -16.55 2.62
C ILE A 460 4.60 -15.78 3.29
N ASN A 461 4.18 -16.24 4.46
CA ASN A 461 3.15 -15.60 5.25
C ASN A 461 3.43 -15.77 6.74
N VAL A 462 2.88 -14.89 7.57
CA VAL A 462 3.10 -14.88 9.02
C VAL A 462 1.79 -15.15 9.71
N ASP A 463 1.74 -16.17 10.58
CA ASP A 463 0.52 -16.46 11.33
C ASP A 463 0.32 -15.51 12.51
N GLY A 464 -0.85 -15.58 13.16
CA GLY A 464 -1.18 -14.71 14.30
C GLY A 464 -0.31 -14.93 15.55
N THR A 465 0.57 -15.94 15.56
CA THR A 465 1.54 -16.17 16.62
C THR A 465 2.94 -15.65 16.29
N GLY A 466 3.17 -15.25 15.03
CA GLY A 466 4.45 -14.78 14.52
C GLY A 466 5.27 -15.85 13.80
N ASP A 467 4.77 -17.08 13.69
CA ASP A 467 5.48 -18.14 12.99
C ASP A 467 5.39 -17.96 11.47
N ILE A 468 6.46 -18.40 10.79
CA ILE A 468 6.71 -18.08 9.40
C ILE A 468 6.39 -19.31 8.55
N TRP A 469 5.34 -19.20 7.74
CA TRP A 469 4.87 -20.26 6.87
C TRP A 469 5.30 -20.00 5.43
N VAL A 470 5.81 -21.04 4.78
CA VAL A 470 6.23 -20.99 3.38
C VAL A 470 5.58 -22.13 2.61
N ALA A 471 5.05 -21.82 1.44
CA ALA A 471 4.62 -22.80 0.44
C ALA A 471 5.45 -22.61 -0.84
N SER A 472 6.09 -23.69 -1.31
CA SER A 472 6.98 -23.66 -2.46
C SER A 472 7.08 -25.05 -3.13
N SER A 473 8.16 -25.31 -3.86
CA SER A 473 8.42 -26.57 -4.55
C SER A 473 9.82 -27.08 -4.25
N THR A 474 10.00 -28.39 -4.28
CA THR A 474 11.27 -29.07 -4.00
C THR A 474 11.47 -30.26 -4.93
N ARG A 475 12.72 -30.48 -5.36
CA ARG A 475 13.16 -31.73 -5.98
C ARG A 475 14.00 -32.59 -5.05
N SER A 476 14.36 -32.05 -3.89
CA SER A 476 15.17 -32.74 -2.89
C SER A 476 14.37 -33.83 -2.22
N ALA A 477 14.80 -35.09 -2.38
CA ALA A 477 14.24 -36.23 -1.64
C ALA A 477 14.68 -36.26 -0.15
N ASP A 478 15.63 -35.40 0.21
CA ASP A 478 16.18 -35.21 1.54
C ASP A 478 15.91 -33.80 2.09
N PHE A 479 14.84 -33.14 1.63
CA PHE A 479 14.39 -31.87 2.19
C PHE A 479 14.16 -32.02 3.70
N PRO A 480 14.51 -31.03 4.55
CA PRO A 480 14.31 -31.13 5.99
C PRO A 480 12.85 -31.39 6.37
N MET A 481 12.56 -32.55 7.00
CA MET A 481 11.20 -32.98 7.36
C MET A 481 10.98 -33.00 8.88
N VAL A 482 9.96 -32.28 9.36
CA VAL A 482 9.56 -32.21 10.77
C VAL A 482 8.04 -32.35 10.88
N GLN A 483 7.56 -33.36 11.60
CA GLN A 483 6.12 -33.60 11.82
C GLN A 483 5.27 -33.66 10.53
N ALA A 484 5.87 -34.14 9.43
CA ALA A 484 5.26 -34.19 8.12
C ALA A 484 3.98 -35.04 8.06
N PHE A 485 2.95 -34.56 7.35
CA PHE A 485 1.82 -35.40 6.95
C PHE A 485 2.15 -36.25 5.72
N ASP A 486 3.10 -35.81 4.90
CA ASP A 486 3.69 -36.53 3.79
C ASP A 486 5.23 -36.44 3.87
N PRO A 487 5.91 -37.50 4.32
CA PRO A 487 7.32 -37.44 4.68
C PRO A 487 8.28 -37.75 3.52
N ALA A 488 7.80 -37.93 2.28
CA ALA A 488 8.64 -38.29 1.15
C ALA A 488 8.21 -37.59 -0.15
N LEU A 489 9.18 -37.31 -1.01
CA LEU A 489 8.94 -36.90 -2.38
C LEU A 489 8.31 -38.05 -3.18
N ASN A 490 7.14 -37.82 -3.77
CA ASN A 490 6.38 -38.82 -4.52
C ASN A 490 6.63 -38.72 -6.03
N GLY A 491 6.76 -37.50 -6.55
CA GLY A 491 7.04 -37.20 -7.95
C GLY A 491 8.51 -36.84 -8.22
N THR A 492 8.76 -36.13 -9.31
CA THR A 492 10.09 -35.54 -9.61
C THR A 492 10.25 -34.14 -9.05
N CYS A 493 9.15 -33.50 -8.65
CA CYS A 493 9.06 -32.20 -8.03
C CYS A 493 7.72 -32.20 -7.30
N ASP A 494 7.71 -31.99 -5.99
CA ASP A 494 6.47 -31.87 -5.23
C ASP A 494 6.38 -30.48 -4.63
N ALA A 495 5.16 -30.09 -4.25
CA ALA A 495 4.99 -28.96 -3.36
C ALA A 495 5.64 -29.25 -2.00
N VAL A 496 6.09 -28.20 -1.34
CA VAL A 496 6.51 -28.25 0.07
C VAL A 496 5.85 -27.13 0.84
N VAL A 497 5.36 -27.45 2.02
CA VAL A 497 4.84 -26.48 2.99
C VAL A 497 5.60 -26.64 4.29
N PHE A 498 6.12 -25.55 4.83
CA PHE A 498 6.88 -25.59 6.08
C PHE A 498 6.65 -24.36 6.96
N ARG A 499 6.97 -24.51 8.25
CA ARG A 499 6.87 -23.49 9.29
C ARG A 499 8.18 -23.35 10.04
N LEU A 500 8.73 -22.15 10.05
CA LEU A 500 9.84 -21.72 10.91
C LEU A 500 9.29 -20.91 12.09
N ASN A 501 9.99 -20.94 13.21
CA ASN A 501 9.71 -19.99 14.29
C ASN A 501 10.08 -18.55 13.88
N GLU A 502 9.60 -17.55 14.64
CA GLU A 502 9.81 -16.13 14.34
C GLU A 502 11.30 -15.72 14.23
N THR A 503 12.21 -16.45 14.90
CA THR A 503 13.65 -16.18 14.88
C THR A 503 14.39 -16.89 13.73
N LEU A 504 13.70 -17.73 12.95
CA LEU A 504 14.28 -18.57 11.88
C LEU A 504 15.38 -19.53 12.36
N GLU A 505 15.38 -19.87 13.65
CA GLU A 505 16.36 -20.77 14.28
C GLU A 505 15.87 -22.23 14.29
N GLU A 506 14.55 -22.45 14.20
CA GLU A 506 13.94 -23.78 14.30
C GLU A 506 12.90 -24.00 13.20
N LEU A 507 13.02 -25.14 12.51
CA LEU A 507 11.98 -25.70 11.64
C LEU A 507 11.02 -26.54 12.48
N GLU A 508 9.80 -26.06 12.65
CA GLU A 508 8.82 -26.65 13.55
C GLU A 508 7.88 -27.64 12.83
N PHE A 509 7.68 -27.43 11.53
CA PHE A 509 6.89 -28.28 10.67
C PHE A 509 7.39 -28.19 9.24
N SER A 510 7.37 -29.30 8.52
CA SER A 510 7.55 -29.34 7.08
C SER A 510 6.97 -30.64 6.52
N SER A 511 6.37 -30.55 5.34
CA SER A 511 5.78 -31.68 4.65
C SER A 511 5.87 -31.48 3.15
N TYR A 512 6.11 -32.56 2.42
CA TYR A 512 5.80 -32.61 1.00
C TYR A 512 4.28 -32.54 0.80
N PHE A 513 3.86 -32.26 -0.42
CA PHE A 513 2.51 -32.45 -0.89
C PHE A 513 2.53 -32.71 -2.41
N GLY A 514 2.20 -33.93 -2.80
CA GLY A 514 2.23 -34.35 -4.19
C GLY A 514 1.73 -35.78 -4.41
N GLY A 515 1.85 -36.25 -5.64
CA GLY A 515 1.55 -37.61 -6.09
C GLY A 515 2.64 -38.13 -7.02
N ASN A 516 2.31 -39.03 -7.94
CA ASN A 516 3.34 -39.69 -8.77
C ASN A 516 3.95 -38.82 -9.88
N ASP A 517 3.42 -37.61 -10.12
CA ASP A 517 3.84 -36.67 -11.15
C ASP A 517 4.29 -35.34 -10.53
N ASP A 518 4.70 -34.37 -11.35
CA ASP A 518 5.12 -33.05 -10.84
C ASP A 518 3.97 -32.27 -10.21
N ASP A 519 4.20 -31.73 -9.02
CA ASP A 519 3.32 -30.89 -8.24
C ASP A 519 4.09 -29.69 -7.66
N ALA A 520 3.42 -28.58 -7.42
CA ALA A 520 4.05 -27.36 -6.91
C ALA A 520 3.06 -26.57 -6.05
N ALA A 521 3.55 -25.81 -5.06
CA ALA A 521 2.76 -24.81 -4.36
C ALA A 521 3.22 -23.40 -4.74
N PHE A 522 2.24 -22.51 -4.90
CA PHE A 522 2.43 -21.13 -5.33
C PHE A 522 1.98 -20.11 -4.28
N GLY A 523 1.01 -20.48 -3.44
CA GLY A 523 0.42 -19.58 -2.46
C GLY A 523 0.00 -20.25 -1.16
N ILE A 524 0.00 -19.48 -0.08
CA ILE A 524 -0.46 -19.84 1.26
C ILE A 524 -1.10 -18.63 1.99
N GLN A 525 -2.28 -18.84 2.56
CA GLN A 525 -3.03 -17.82 3.27
C GLN A 525 -3.80 -18.37 4.48
N PHE A 526 -3.88 -17.57 5.54
CA PHE A 526 -4.60 -17.94 6.76
C PHE A 526 -6.09 -17.59 6.67
N ALA A 527 -6.92 -18.45 7.24
CA ALA A 527 -8.36 -18.24 7.29
C ALA A 527 -8.73 -17.08 8.25
N ALA A 528 -9.39 -16.03 7.74
CA ALA A 528 -9.70 -14.81 8.50
C ALA A 528 -10.60 -14.99 9.74
N ASN A 529 -11.36 -16.10 9.83
CA ASN A 529 -12.38 -16.31 10.88
C ASN A 529 -12.15 -17.58 11.71
N THR A 530 -10.99 -18.21 11.60
CA THR A 530 -10.66 -19.43 12.35
C THR A 530 -9.18 -19.46 12.70
N ASP A 531 -8.88 -19.54 14.00
CA ASP A 531 -7.52 -19.84 14.45
C ASP A 531 -7.13 -21.24 14.00
N GLY A 532 -5.93 -21.40 13.44
CA GLY A 532 -5.37 -22.73 13.19
C GLY A 532 -5.73 -23.36 11.85
N LEU A 533 -6.16 -22.61 10.83
CA LEU A 533 -6.32 -23.14 9.47
C LEU A 533 -5.58 -22.28 8.44
N ALA A 534 -4.67 -22.90 7.70
CA ALA A 534 -3.96 -22.29 6.58
C ALA A 534 -4.35 -23.03 5.30
N TYR A 535 -4.70 -22.29 4.26
CA TYR A 535 -4.90 -22.83 2.93
C TYR A 535 -3.65 -22.62 2.09
N PHE A 536 -3.29 -23.61 1.29
CA PHE A 536 -2.24 -23.49 0.29
C PHE A 536 -2.72 -24.06 -1.04
N THR A 537 -2.14 -23.57 -2.13
CA THR A 537 -2.59 -23.84 -3.48
C THR A 537 -1.42 -23.95 -4.45
N GLY A 538 -1.65 -24.62 -5.56
CA GLY A 538 -0.71 -24.61 -6.67
C GLY A 538 -1.24 -25.37 -7.88
N GLY A 539 -0.32 -25.96 -8.64
CA GLY A 539 -0.61 -26.78 -9.81
C GLY A 539 -0.18 -28.23 -9.59
N THR A 540 -0.93 -29.15 -10.17
CA THR A 540 -0.70 -30.60 -10.06
C THR A 540 -0.82 -31.28 -11.42
N LYS A 541 0.09 -32.21 -11.69
CA LYS A 541 -0.07 -33.20 -12.76
C LYS A 541 -0.45 -34.57 -12.21
N SER A 542 -0.34 -34.74 -10.90
CA SER A 542 -0.71 -35.96 -10.21
C SER A 542 -2.23 -36.16 -10.25
N ASN A 543 -2.66 -37.39 -10.51
CA ASN A 543 -4.06 -37.80 -10.39
C ASN A 543 -4.35 -38.55 -9.08
N ASP A 544 -3.35 -38.59 -8.19
CA ASP A 544 -3.35 -39.32 -6.94
C ASP A 544 -2.89 -38.46 -5.75
N LEU A 545 -3.05 -37.13 -5.84
CA LEU A 545 -2.93 -36.27 -4.67
C LEU A 545 -3.78 -36.80 -3.50
N PRO A 546 -3.37 -36.57 -2.24
CA PRO A 546 -4.20 -36.88 -1.08
C PRO A 546 -5.58 -36.24 -1.21
N SER A 547 -6.65 -37.03 -1.44
CA SER A 547 -8.01 -36.50 -1.62
C SER A 547 -8.86 -36.72 -0.36
N THR A 548 -9.75 -35.76 -0.09
CA THR A 548 -10.63 -35.82 1.09
C THR A 548 -12.04 -36.29 0.72
N PRO A 549 -12.71 -37.12 1.54
CA PRO A 549 -14.09 -37.54 1.27
C PRO A 549 -15.02 -36.33 1.12
N GLY A 550 -15.68 -36.22 -0.04
CA GLY A 550 -16.55 -35.08 -0.34
C GLY A 550 -15.83 -33.85 -0.88
N ALA A 551 -14.57 -33.99 -1.34
CA ALA A 551 -13.88 -32.98 -2.11
C ALA A 551 -14.77 -32.42 -3.24
N TYR A 552 -14.67 -31.11 -3.50
CA TYR A 552 -15.44 -30.42 -4.52
C TYR A 552 -15.19 -31.03 -5.92
N GLN A 553 -13.92 -31.27 -6.24
CA GLN A 553 -13.46 -32.00 -7.38
C GLN A 553 -12.46 -33.08 -6.90
N PRO A 554 -12.84 -34.36 -6.93
CA PRO A 554 -12.05 -35.44 -6.34
C PRO A 554 -10.92 -35.97 -7.23
N ASP A 555 -10.96 -35.65 -8.53
CA ASP A 555 -10.06 -36.18 -9.54
C ASP A 555 -9.51 -35.05 -10.41
N LEU A 556 -8.30 -35.26 -10.93
CA LEU A 556 -7.70 -34.45 -11.99
C LEU A 556 -8.61 -34.48 -13.23
N ALA A 557 -9.01 -33.31 -13.74
CA ALA A 557 -9.85 -33.18 -14.91
C ALA A 557 -9.02 -33.05 -16.20
N GLY A 558 -8.03 -32.15 -16.20
CA GLY A 558 -7.15 -31.89 -17.33
C GLY A 558 -5.81 -32.63 -17.28
N ASP A 559 -4.87 -32.15 -18.09
CA ASP A 559 -3.46 -32.57 -18.05
C ASP A 559 -2.69 -31.90 -16.90
N VAL A 560 -3.20 -30.76 -16.40
CA VAL A 560 -2.72 -29.97 -15.26
C VAL A 560 -3.94 -29.29 -14.68
N ASP A 561 -4.18 -29.46 -13.38
CA ASP A 561 -5.21 -28.71 -12.65
C ASP A 561 -4.57 -27.89 -11.53
N GLY A 562 -5.31 -26.91 -11.03
CA GLY A 562 -5.06 -26.36 -9.72
C GLY A 562 -5.46 -27.36 -8.63
N TYR A 563 -4.98 -27.13 -7.42
CA TYR A 563 -5.53 -27.77 -6.22
C TYR A 563 -5.65 -26.74 -5.10
N ILE A 564 -6.57 -26.98 -4.18
CA ILE A 564 -6.66 -26.25 -2.92
C ILE A 564 -6.53 -27.28 -1.80
N ALA A 565 -5.57 -27.05 -0.91
CA ALA A 565 -5.32 -27.86 0.26
C ALA A 565 -5.35 -26.99 1.53
N ALA A 566 -5.69 -27.59 2.66
CA ALA A 566 -5.74 -26.91 3.96
C ALA A 566 -4.95 -27.68 5.00
N VAL A 567 -4.13 -26.97 5.78
CA VAL A 567 -3.43 -27.48 6.95
C VAL A 567 -4.12 -26.93 8.20
N ASP A 568 -4.63 -27.84 9.02
CA ASP A 568 -5.08 -27.52 10.39
C ASP A 568 -3.85 -27.54 11.30
N TYR A 569 -3.50 -26.37 11.83
CA TYR A 569 -2.40 -26.14 12.76
C TYR A 569 -2.89 -25.72 14.17
N SER A 570 -4.19 -25.91 14.47
CA SER A 570 -4.74 -25.66 15.81
C SER A 570 -4.28 -26.70 16.85
N GLY A 571 -3.90 -27.89 16.37
CA GLY A 571 -3.37 -28.97 17.18
C GLY A 571 -1.89 -28.81 17.53
N PRO A 572 -1.32 -29.72 18.33
CA PRO A 572 0.11 -29.69 18.67
C PRO A 572 1.02 -29.92 17.45
N PHE A 573 0.48 -30.45 16.34
CA PHE A 573 1.18 -30.69 15.09
C PHE A 573 0.26 -30.34 13.92
N PRO A 574 0.77 -29.66 12.88
CA PRO A 574 -0.01 -29.39 11.68
C PRO A 574 -0.43 -30.68 10.97
N ALA A 575 -1.67 -30.73 10.47
CA ALA A 575 -2.23 -31.89 9.78
C ALA A 575 -3.04 -31.48 8.55
N LEU A 576 -2.94 -32.27 7.48
CA LEU A 576 -3.75 -32.07 6.27
C LEU A 576 -5.23 -32.27 6.59
N SER A 577 -6.06 -31.28 6.27
CA SER A 577 -7.46 -31.20 6.67
C SER A 577 -8.42 -31.41 5.49
N VAL A 578 -8.29 -30.61 4.44
CA VAL A 578 -9.13 -30.66 3.23
C VAL A 578 -8.23 -30.56 2.01
N VAL A 579 -8.57 -31.30 0.96
CA VAL A 579 -7.94 -31.21 -0.36
C VAL A 579 -8.98 -31.41 -1.45
N THR A 580 -8.91 -30.60 -2.49
CA THR A 580 -9.67 -30.74 -3.73
C THR A 580 -8.81 -30.36 -4.93
N TYR A 581 -9.00 -31.04 -6.05
CA TYR A 581 -8.59 -30.52 -7.35
C TYR A 581 -9.45 -29.29 -7.69
N PHE A 582 -8.99 -28.49 -8.65
CA PHE A 582 -9.72 -27.36 -9.19
C PHE A 582 -9.28 -27.08 -10.63
N GLY A 583 -10.08 -27.51 -11.59
CA GLY A 583 -9.77 -27.34 -13.00
C GLY A 583 -10.90 -27.74 -13.92
N THR A 584 -10.65 -27.58 -15.21
CA THR A 584 -11.49 -28.01 -16.33
C THR A 584 -10.78 -29.12 -17.10
N ASP A 585 -11.31 -29.53 -18.25
CA ASP A 585 -10.62 -30.49 -19.13
C ASP A 585 -9.39 -29.88 -19.86
N ASP A 586 -9.11 -28.58 -19.64
CA ASP A 586 -8.00 -27.83 -20.22
C ASP A 586 -6.84 -27.64 -19.20
N TYR A 587 -5.94 -26.69 -19.44
CA TYR A 587 -4.83 -26.35 -18.55
C TYR A 587 -5.29 -25.34 -17.49
N ASP A 588 -5.27 -25.76 -16.22
CA ASP A 588 -5.67 -24.92 -15.09
C ASP A 588 -4.61 -24.96 -13.99
N GLN A 589 -4.38 -23.83 -13.32
CA GLN A 589 -3.53 -23.72 -12.13
C GLN A 589 -4.16 -22.71 -11.17
N ALA A 590 -3.94 -22.89 -9.87
CA ALA A 590 -4.42 -21.98 -8.84
C ALA A 590 -3.24 -21.28 -8.15
N TYR A 591 -3.14 -19.95 -8.31
CA TYR A 591 -1.98 -19.16 -7.86
C TYR A 591 -2.18 -18.47 -6.50
N PHE A 592 -3.42 -18.26 -6.07
CA PHE A 592 -3.77 -17.55 -4.84
C PHE A 592 -4.95 -18.26 -4.16
N VAL A 593 -5.05 -18.12 -2.84
CA VAL A 593 -6.12 -18.71 -2.03
C VAL A 593 -6.67 -17.73 -1.00
#